data_AF-A0A7V8CEM8-F1
#
_entry.id   AF-A0A7V8CEM8-F1
#
_cell.length_a   1.000
_cell.length_b   1.000
_cell.length_c   1.000
_cell.angle_alpha   90.00
_cell.angle_beta   90.00
_cell.angle_gamma   90.00
#
_symmetry.space_group_name_H-M   'P 1'
#
loop_
_entity.id
_entity.type
_entity.pdbx_description
1 polymer ?
#
loop_
_entity_poly.entity_id
_entity_poly.type
_entity_poly.pdbx_seq_one_letter_code
_entity_poly.pdbx_strand_id
1 'polypeptide(L)'
;MDERMGFAFGGIQRLGIFPVLVALYLQFRNWTWGDWATAFDVNPVAGLIIWMMVLLYAAGWMLIGLRTRLDTYVSLLEAALQKR
;
A
#
# COMPACT_ATOMS: atom_id res chain seq x y z
N MET A 1 -7.28 -21.30 -6.48
CA MET A 1 -6.64 -20.60 -5.32
C MET A 1 -6.71 -19.07 -5.42
N ASP A 2 -7.11 -18.51 -6.56
CA ASP A 2 -7.16 -17.07 -6.83
C ASP A 2 -8.23 -16.29 -6.02
N GLU A 3 -9.41 -16.88 -5.79
CA GLU A 3 -10.55 -16.16 -5.19
C GLU A 3 -10.35 -15.76 -3.72
N ARG A 4 -9.52 -16.49 -2.96
CA ARG A 4 -9.29 -16.19 -1.53
C ARG A 4 -8.36 -14.99 -1.34
N MET A 5 -7.48 -14.70 -2.30
CA MET A 5 -6.58 -13.55 -2.24
C MET A 5 -7.22 -12.27 -2.80
N GLY A 6 -8.25 -12.39 -3.65
CA GLY A 6 -9.03 -11.25 -4.14
C GLY A 6 -9.69 -10.43 -3.03
N PHE A 7 -10.07 -11.05 -1.91
CA PHE A 7 -10.63 -10.34 -0.76
C PHE A 7 -9.55 -9.58 0.04
N ALA A 8 -8.35 -10.14 0.17
CA ALA A 8 -7.25 -9.56 0.94
C ALA A 8 -6.48 -8.47 0.17
N PHE A 9 -6.24 -8.68 -1.13
CA PHE A 9 -5.47 -7.77 -1.98
C PHE A 9 -6.34 -6.89 -2.91
N GLY A 10 -7.58 -7.30 -3.21
CA GLY A 10 -8.48 -6.52 -4.06
C GLY A 10 -8.88 -5.19 -3.42
N GLY A 11 -8.93 -5.12 -2.09
CA GLY A 11 -9.09 -3.86 -1.37
C GLY A 11 -7.93 -2.89 -1.63
N ILE A 12 -6.68 -3.35 -1.53
CA ILE A 12 -5.48 -2.53 -1.78
C ILE A 12 -5.38 -2.10 -3.25
N GLN A 13 -5.69 -3.01 -4.18
CA GLN A 13 -5.63 -2.74 -5.62
C GLN A 13 -6.75 -1.78 -6.08
N ARG A 14 -7.95 -1.84 -5.47
CA ARG A 14 -9.10 -0.98 -5.79
C ARG A 14 -9.08 0.36 -5.06
N LEU A 15 -8.59 0.39 -3.81
CA LEU A 15 -8.45 1.63 -3.04
C LEU A 15 -7.24 2.44 -3.52
N GLY A 16 -6.18 1.81 -4.05
CA GLY A 16 -5.00 2.53 -4.53
C GLY A 16 -4.46 3.46 -3.44
N ILE A 17 -4.00 4.66 -3.81
CA ILE A 17 -3.39 5.66 -2.93
C ILE A 17 -4.37 6.30 -1.93
N PHE A 18 -5.70 6.10 -2.08
CA PHE A 18 -6.71 6.81 -1.28
C PHE A 18 -6.57 6.66 0.25
N PRO A 19 -6.33 5.47 0.83
CA PRO A 19 -6.23 5.33 2.28
C PRO A 19 -5.07 6.13 2.87
N VAL A 20 -3.97 6.22 2.11
CA VAL A 20 -2.80 7.04 2.48
C VAL A 20 -3.15 8.52 2.43
N LEU A 21 -3.85 8.97 1.38
CA LEU A 21 -4.30 10.36 1.28
C LEU A 21 -5.29 10.75 2.39
N VAL A 22 -6.21 9.85 2.75
CA VAL A 22 -7.17 10.07 3.84
C VAL A 22 -6.45 10.16 5.18
N ALA A 23 -5.48 9.28 5.44
CA ALA A 23 -4.67 9.33 6.65
C ALA A 23 -3.86 10.64 6.74
N LEU A 24 -3.21 11.05 5.65
CA LEU A 24 -2.48 12.32 5.58
C LEU A 24 -3.42 13.53 5.74
N TYR A 25 -4.58 13.52 5.09
CA TYR A 25 -5.57 14.58 5.23
C TYR A 25 -6.03 14.70 6.69
N LEU A 26 -6.38 13.59 7.35
CA LEU A 26 -6.79 13.62 8.76
C LEU A 26 -5.66 14.08 9.68
N GLN A 27 -4.42 13.65 9.42
CA GLN A 27 -3.24 14.06 10.17
C GLN A 27 -3.02 15.58 10.09
N PHE A 28 -3.17 16.17 8.90
CA PHE A 28 -2.93 17.60 8.68
C PHE A 28 -4.21 18.45 8.69
N ARG A 29 -5.40 17.90 8.98
CA ARG A 29 -6.67 18.63 8.82
C ARG A 29 -6.77 19.88 9.68
N ASN A 30 -6.14 19.85 10.85
CA ASN A 30 -6.15 20.94 11.82
C ASN A 30 -4.85 21.75 11.76
N TRP A 31 -3.94 21.41 10.85
CA TRP A 31 -2.67 22.09 10.71
C TRP A 31 -2.86 23.42 9.98
N THR A 32 -2.32 24.49 10.56
CA THR A 32 -2.37 25.84 10.01
C THR A 32 -0.99 26.25 9.50
N TRP A 33 -0.96 26.86 8.32
CA TRP A 33 0.28 27.31 7.70
C TRP A 33 0.91 28.41 8.57
N GLY A 34 2.09 28.14 9.14
CA GLY A 34 2.78 29.05 10.08
C GLY A 34 2.98 28.47 11.48
N ASP A 35 2.27 27.41 11.85
CA ASP A 35 2.46 26.70 13.12
C ASP A 35 3.16 25.35 12.87
N TRP A 36 4.45 25.44 12.56
CA TRP A 36 5.31 24.26 12.36
C TRP A 36 5.52 23.47 13.66
N ALA A 37 5.30 24.10 14.82
CA ALA A 37 5.39 23.42 16.11
C ALA A 37 4.23 22.44 16.28
N THR A 38 2.98 22.84 16.01
CA THR A 38 1.84 21.89 16.06
C THR A 38 1.85 20.85 14.93
N ALA A 39 2.55 21.10 13.82
CA ALA A 39 2.78 20.09 12.79
C ALA A 39 3.55 18.86 13.31
N PHE A 40 4.43 19.08 14.30
CA PHE A 40 5.28 18.06 14.91
C PHE A 40 4.97 17.79 16.40
N ASP A 41 4.09 18.59 17.03
CA ASP A 41 3.48 18.34 18.36
C ASP A 41 2.40 17.24 18.28
N VAL A 42 2.66 16.23 17.47
CA VAL A 42 1.84 15.04 17.36
C VAL A 42 2.40 14.05 18.37
N ASN A 43 1.53 13.50 19.22
CA ASN A 43 1.90 12.45 20.17
C ASN A 43 2.80 11.42 19.46
N PRO A 44 4.05 11.18 19.92
CA PRO A 44 5.01 10.34 19.21
C PRO A 44 4.48 8.93 18.90
N VAL A 45 3.51 8.45 19.69
CA VAL A 45 2.75 7.23 19.42
C VAL A 45 1.92 7.32 18.14
N ALA A 46 1.23 8.44 17.91
CA ALA A 46 0.46 8.67 16.69
C ALA A 46 1.37 8.79 15.46
N GLY A 47 2.52 9.46 15.59
CA GLY A 47 3.54 9.49 14.54
C GLY A 47 4.04 8.09 14.17
N LEU A 48 4.32 7.24 15.16
CA LEU A 48 4.73 5.85 14.97
C LEU A 48 3.65 5.00 14.28
N ILE A 49 2.38 5.18 14.66
CA ILE A 49 1.25 4.47 14.05
C ILE A 49 1.11 4.82 12.56
N ILE A 50 1.21 6.11 12.22
CA ILE A 50 1.14 6.57 10.82
C ILE A 50 2.32 6.01 10.03
N TRP A 51 3.52 6.03 10.62
CA TRP A 51 4.70 5.47 9.99
C TRP A 51 4.55 3.95 9.74
N MET A 52 4.03 3.20 10.71
CA MET A 52 3.69 1.78 10.52
C MET A 52 2.63 1.57 9.44
N MET A 53 1.60 2.41 9.36
CA MET A 53 0.58 2.31 8.30
C MET A 53 1.20 2.50 6.91
N VAL A 54 2.11 3.47 6.75
CA VAL A 54 2.84 3.70 5.49
C VAL A 54 3.69 2.48 5.12
N LEU A 55 4.41 1.90 6.09
CA LEU A 55 5.22 0.70 5.85
C LEU A 55 4.37 -0.51 5.47
N LEU A 56 3.26 -0.75 6.16
CA LEU A 56 2.33 -1.85 5.84
C LEU A 56 1.77 -1.69 4.44
N TYR A 57 1.44 -0.47 4.04
CA TYR A 57 0.95 -0.18 2.70
C TYR A 57 2.03 -0.41 1.63
N ALA A 58 3.26 0.07 1.87
CA ALA A 58 4.40 -0.17 0.98
C ALA A 58 4.71 -1.67 0.83
N ALA A 59 4.67 -2.43 1.93
CA ALA A 59 4.82 -3.88 1.92
C ALA A 59 3.71 -4.57 1.10
N GLY A 60 2.46 -4.12 1.24
CA GLY A 60 1.33 -4.58 0.43
C GLY A 60 1.56 -4.38 -1.07
N TRP A 61 2.06 -3.21 -1.47
CA TRP A 61 2.44 -2.95 -2.87
C TRP A 61 3.60 -3.81 -3.37
N MET A 62 4.63 -4.02 -2.54
CA MET A 62 5.75 -4.89 -2.90
C MET A 62 5.28 -6.33 -3.16
N LEU A 63 4.38 -6.86 -2.33
CA LEU A 63 3.80 -8.20 -2.51
C LEU A 63 2.97 -8.31 -3.79
N ILE A 64 2.18 -7.29 -4.12
CA ILE A 64 1.44 -7.25 -5.40
C ILE A 64 2.42 -7.27 -6.58
N GLY A 65 3.48 -6.46 -6.53
CA GLY A 65 4.49 -6.41 -7.61
C GLY A 65 5.23 -7.74 -7.79
N LEU A 66 5.59 -8.40 -6.69
CA LEU A 66 6.17 -9.74 -6.71
C LEU A 66 5.23 -10.76 -7.36
N ARG A 67 3.94 -10.70 -7.03
CA ARG A 67 2.92 -11.56 -7.62
C ARG A 67 2.82 -11.37 -9.14
N THR A 68 2.69 -10.13 -9.61
CA THR A 68 2.59 -9.85 -11.06
C THR A 68 3.80 -10.38 -11.83
N ARG A 69 5.00 -10.30 -11.23
CA ARG A 69 6.23 -10.86 -11.83
C ARG A 69 6.18 -12.39 -11.90
N LEU A 70 5.76 -13.04 -10.83
CA LEU A 70 5.59 -14.49 -10.78
C LEU A 70 4.58 -14.97 -11.84
N ASP A 71 3.42 -14.33 -11.94
CA ASP A 71 2.39 -14.68 -12.92
C ASP A 71 2.92 -14.52 -14.36
N THR A 72 3.72 -13.45 -14.60
CA THR A 72 4.39 -13.25 -15.90
C THR A 72 5.36 -14.39 -16.20
N TYR A 73 6.23 -14.76 -15.25
CA TYR A 73 7.18 -15.85 -15.45
C TYR A 73 6.51 -17.20 -15.68
N VAL A 74 5.42 -17.49 -14.97
CA VAL A 74 4.60 -18.68 -15.20
C VAL A 74 4.03 -18.66 -16.60
N SER A 75 3.45 -17.54 -17.05
CA SER A 75 2.89 -17.43 -18.40
C SER A 75 3.93 -17.63 -19.51
N LEU A 76 5.14 -17.11 -19.33
CA LEU A 76 6.25 -17.27 -20.28
C LEU A 76 6.73 -18.72 -20.32
N LEU A 77 6.77 -19.39 -19.16
CA LEU A 77 7.15 -20.79 -19.06
C LEU A 77 6.14 -21.71 -19.74
N GLU A 78 4.84 -21.49 -19.51
CA GLU A 78 3.76 -22.22 -20.18
C GLU A 78 3.81 -22.04 -21.70
N ALA A 79 3.99 -20.80 -22.17
CA ALA A 79 4.11 -20.51 -23.61
C ALA A 79 5.33 -21.18 -24.25
N ALA A 80 6.46 -21.28 -23.53
CA ALA A 80 7.65 -21.96 -24.01
C ALA A 80 7.47 -23.49 -24.10
N LEU A 81 6.77 -24.08 -23.12
CA LEU A 81 6.46 -25.51 -23.10
C LEU A 81 5.47 -25.92 -24.19
N GLN A 82 4.48 -25.06 -24.48
CA GLN A 82 3.44 -25.32 -25.47
C GLN A 82 3.92 -25.18 -26.93
N LYS A 83 5.09 -24.53 -27.13
CA LYS A 83 5.72 -24.35 -28.45
C LYS A 83 6.60 -25.54 -28.88
N ARG A 84 6.68 -26.58 -28.06
CA ARG A 84 7.48 -27.80 -28.29
C ARG A 84 6.57 -28.99 -28.58
#